data_AF-A0A527ZSU7-F1
#
_entry.id   AF-A0A527ZSU7-F1
#
_cell.length_a   1.000
_cell.length_b   1.000
_cell.length_c   1.000
_cell.angle_alpha   90.00
_cell.angle_beta   90.00
_cell.angle_gamma   90.00
#
_symmetry.space_group_name_H-M   'P 1'
#
loop_
_entity.id
_entity.type
_entity.pdbx_description
1 polymer ?
#
loop_
_entity_poly.entity_id
_entity_poly.type
_entity_poly.pdbx_seq_one_letter_code
_entity_poly.pdbx_strand_id
1 'polypeptide(L)' 'MARIDEGRSFVPVRIAVLTVSDTRSPADDKSGQTLVDRILEAGHILAARDIVTDDRQKIRDKVLGWSRD' A
#
# COMPACT_ATOMS: atom_id res chain seq x y z
N MET A 1 -14.74 -25.29 -6.77
CA MET A 1 -13.82 -24.13 -6.76
C MET A 1 -13.79 -23.54 -8.16
N ALA A 2 -14.00 -22.24 -8.30
CA ALA A 2 -13.82 -21.57 -9.59
C ALA A 2 -12.34 -21.64 -9.97
N ARG A 3 -12.03 -22.13 -11.18
CA ARG A 3 -10.66 -22.08 -11.73
C ARG A 3 -10.34 -20.65 -12.14
N ILE A 4 -9.10 -20.22 -11.91
CA ILE A 4 -8.58 -18.98 -12.46
C ILE A 4 -8.39 -19.18 -13.96
N ASP A 5 -8.87 -18.22 -14.74
CA ASP A 5 -8.68 -18.18 -16.20
C ASP A 5 -7.30 -17.54 -16.50
N GLU A 6 -6.31 -18.38 -16.80
CA GLU A 6 -4.92 -17.97 -17.08
C GLU A 6 -4.77 -17.24 -18.42
N GLY A 7 -5.81 -17.20 -19.27
CA GLY A 7 -5.80 -16.50 -20.55
C GLY A 7 -6.09 -15.00 -20.44
N ARG A 8 -6.50 -14.51 -19.26
CA ARG A 8 -6.78 -13.08 -19.05
C ARG A 8 -5.50 -12.27 -18.94
N SER A 9 -5.48 -11.14 -19.65
CA SER A 9 -4.41 -10.15 -19.48
C SER A 9 -4.37 -9.64 -18.04
N PHE A 10 -3.16 -9.49 -17.50
CA PHE A 10 -2.95 -8.87 -16.22
C PHE A 10 -3.43 -7.41 -16.23
N VAL A 11 -4.23 -7.02 -15.23
CA VAL A 11 -4.70 -5.66 -15.05
C VAL A 11 -4.02 -5.08 -13.81
N PRO A 12 -3.09 -4.12 -13.95
CA PRO A 12 -2.46 -3.50 -12.80
C PRO A 12 -3.47 -2.68 -12.01
N VAL A 13 -3.45 -2.83 -10.69
CA VAL A 13 -4.22 -1.98 -9.77
C VAL A 13 -3.31 -0.99 -9.07
N ARG A 14 -3.90 0.11 -8.61
CA ARG A 14 -3.25 1.14 -7.81
C ARG A 14 -3.34 0.76 -6.33
N ILE A 15 -2.22 0.70 -5.64
CA ILE A 15 -2.12 0.28 -4.24
C ILE A 15 -1.41 1.37 -3.44
N ALA A 16 -1.98 1.77 -2.30
CA ALA A 16 -1.34 2.66 -1.35
C ALA A 16 -0.87 1.88 -0.11
N VAL A 17 0.29 2.25 0.44
CA VAL A 17 0.88 1.61 1.63
C VAL A 17 0.95 2.61 2.78
N LEU A 18 0.25 2.32 3.88
CA LEU A 18 0.32 3.11 5.11
C LEU A 18 0.99 2.29 6.21
N THR A 19 2.14 2.76 6.68
CA THR A 19 2.78 2.20 7.87
C THR A 19 2.26 2.95 9.10
N VAL A 20 1.76 2.22 10.10
CA VAL A 20 1.36 2.79 11.39
C VAL A 20 2.46 2.49 12.41
N SER A 21 3.11 3.54 12.91
CA SER A 21 4.17 3.42 13.92
C SER A 21 4.49 4.78 14.54
N ASP A 22 4.73 4.77 15.86
CA ASP A 22 5.13 5.98 16.58
C ASP A 22 6.63 6.28 16.50
N THR A 23 7.44 5.27 16.16
CA THR A 23 8.91 5.35 16.22
C THR A 23 9.59 5.17 14.89
N ARG A 24 8.91 4.60 13.89
CA ARG A 24 9.51 4.34 12.60
C ARG A 24 9.60 5.59 11.74
N SER A 25 10.65 5.61 10.94
CA SER A 25 10.91 6.57 9.87
C SER A 25 10.96 5.83 8.52
N PRO A 26 10.93 6.54 7.38
CA PRO A 26 11.10 5.91 6.08
C PRO A 26 12.39 5.07 5.94
N ALA A 27 13.43 5.41 6.70
CA ALA A 27 14.72 4.71 6.67
C ALA A 27 14.71 3.35 7.39
N ASP A 28 13.82 3.15 8.36
CA ASP A 28 13.74 1.93 9.18
C ASP A 28 12.43 1.15 8.97
N ASP A 29 11.51 1.67 8.15
CA ASP A 29 10.27 1.02 7.74
C ASP A 29 10.50 -0.11 6.72
N LYS A 30 11.12 -1.19 7.20
CA LYS A 30 11.40 -2.40 6.41
C LYS A 30 10.13 -3.08 5.90
N SER A 31 9.06 -3.08 6.69
CA SER A 31 7.79 -3.68 6.30
C SER A 31 7.13 -2.91 5.17
N GLY A 32 7.08 -1.58 5.25
CA GLY A 32 6.52 -0.76 4.17
C GLY A 32 7.36 -0.88 2.91
N GLN A 33 8.70 -0.91 3.03
CA GLN A 33 9.58 -1.15 1.87
C GLN A 33 9.31 -2.52 1.23
N THR A 34 9.20 -3.58 2.03
CA THR A 34 8.92 -4.93 1.53
C THR A 34 7.60 -4.98 0.76
N LEU A 35 6.56 -4.28 1.23
CA LEU A 35 5.27 -4.22 0.52
C LEU A 35 5.39 -3.44 -0.80
N VAL A 36 6.10 -2.31 -0.80
CA VAL A 36 6.38 -1.56 -2.02
C VAL A 36 7.07 -2.43 -3.06
N ASP A 37 8.14 -3.13 -2.67
CA ASP A 37 8.90 -3.98 -3.58
C ASP A 37 8.01 -5.06 -4.20
N ARG A 38 7.17 -5.73 -3.39
CA ARG A 38 6.23 -6.75 -3.87
C ARG A 38 5.15 -6.21 -4.80
N ILE A 39 4.65 -5.00 -4.54
CA ILE A 39 3.66 -4.34 -5.40
C ILE A 39 4.27 -4.12 -6.78
N LEU A 40 5.49 -3.57 -6.83
CA LEU A 40 6.19 -3.27 -8.07
C LEU A 40 6.60 -4.55 -8.81
N GLU A 41 7.13 -5.55 -8.10
CA GLU A 41 7.53 -6.85 -8.65
C GLU A 41 6.33 -7.60 -9.25
N ALA A 42 5.16 -7.50 -8.63
CA ALA A 42 3.92 -8.07 -9.15
C ALA A 42 3.35 -7.30 -10.36
N GLY A 43 3.95 -6.18 -10.77
CA GLY A 43 3.49 -5.35 -11.89
C GLY A 43 2.35 -4.38 -11.54
N HIS A 44 2.02 -4.22 -10.25
CA HIS A 44 1.04 -3.24 -9.80
C HIS A 44 1.64 -1.83 -9.65
N ILE A 45 0.78 -0.84 -9.43
CA ILE A 45 1.18 0.56 -9.32
C ILE A 45 1.16 0.98 -7.85
N LEU A 46 2.30 1.43 -7.32
CA LEU A 46 2.32 2.10 -6.02
C LEU A 46 1.76 3.53 -6.18
N ALA A 47 0.55 3.75 -5.69
CA ALA A 47 -0.14 5.04 -5.78
C ALA A 47 0.29 6.03 -4.71
N ALA A 48 0.59 5.54 -3.50
CA ALA A 48 1.06 6.35 -2.39
C ALA A 48 1.80 5.49 -1.35
N ARG A 49 2.69 6.13 -0.59
CA ARG A 49 3.31 5.55 0.60
C ARG A 49 3.43 6.61 1.67
N ASP A 50 2.99 6.30 2.88
CA ASP A 50 3.08 7.19 4.04
C ASP A 50 3.33 6.42 5.34
N ILE A 51 3.78 7.15 6.36
CA ILE A 51 3.90 6.68 7.74
C ILE A 51 3.09 7.62 8.64
N VAL A 52 2.28 7.06 9.54
CA VAL A 52 1.54 7.81 10.57
C VAL A 52 1.75 7.18 11.94
N THR A 53 1.64 7.98 13.00
CA THR A 53 1.61 7.48 14.39
C THR A 53 0.34 6.66 14.63
N ASP A 54 0.31 5.87 15.71
CA ASP A 54 -0.87 5.07 16.10
C ASP A 54 -1.98 5.96 16.69
N ASP A 55 -2.56 6.77 15.82
CA ASP A 55 -3.64 7.69 16.10
C ASP A 55 -4.78 7.45 15.11
N ARG A 56 -5.95 7.11 15.65
CA ARG A 56 -7.14 6.77 14.86
C ARG A 56 -7.53 7.89 13.88
N GLN A 57 -7.41 9.15 14.30
CA GLN A 57 -7.79 10.29 13.46
C GLN A 57 -6.81 10.45 12.31
N LYS A 58 -5.49 10.37 12.58
CA LYS A 58 -4.46 10.45 11.53
C LYS A 58 -4.57 9.33 10.51
N ILE A 59 -4.80 8.09 10.97
CA ILE A 59 -5.01 6.94 10.08
C ILE A 59 -6.23 7.18 9.19
N ARG A 60 -7.35 7.59 9.79
CA ARG A 60 -8.60 7.85 9.06
C ARG A 60 -8.42 8.95 8.03
N ASP A 61 -7.82 10.07 8.40
CA ASP A 61 -7.66 11.22 7.52
C ASP A 61 -6.75 10.89 6.33
N LYS A 62 -5.69 10.11 6.56
CA LYS A 62 -4.81 9.65 5.48
C LYS A 62 -5.54 8.73 4.50
N VAL A 63 -6.25 7.71 5.00
CA VAL A 63 -7.00 6.77 4.15
C VAL A 63 -8.14 7.45 3.40
N LEU A 64 -8.86 8.38 4.04
CA LEU A 64 -9.93 9.14 3.39
C LEU A 64 -9.39 10.14 2.36
N GLY A 65 -8.17 10.66 2.55
CA GLY A 65 -7.50 11.47 1.54
C GLY A 65 -7.32 10.67 0.24
N TRP A 66 -6.72 9.48 0.35
CA TRP A 66 -6.47 8.63 -0.81
C TRP A 66 -7.72 8.10 -1.50
N SER A 67 -8.82 7.89 -0.77
CA SER A 67 -10.06 7.40 -1.39
C SER A 67 -10.81 8.44 -2.20
N ARG A 68 -10.40 9.71 -2.11
CA ARG A 68 -11.02 10.86 -2.79
C ARG A 68 -10.15 11.43 -3.92
N ASP A 69 -8.94 10.91 -4.12
CA ASP A 69 -8.04 11.22 -5.24
C ASP A 69 -8.45 10.47 -6.53
#